data_AF-A0A935Z2T7-F1
#
_entry.id   AF-A0A935Z2T7-F1
#
_cell.length_a   1.000
_cell.length_b   1.000
_cell.length_c   1.000
_cell.angle_alpha   90.00
_cell.angle_beta   90.00
_cell.angle_gamma   90.00
#
_symmetry.space_group_name_H-M   'P 1'
#
loop_
_entity.id
_entity.type
_entity.pdbx_description
1 polymer ?
#
loop_
_entity_poly.entity_id
_entity_poly.type
_entity_poly.pdbx_seq_one_letter_code
_entity_poly.pdbx_strand_id
1 'polypeptide(L)'
;MSAFSLRFLAALCLCSSVSLAWAGPKLTQAWQVEGLATPESVLVHSLQEKTDVFVSLIDGDPGAIDNKGGIAMIGLKGETLNKDWVTGLSVQGYGG
;
A
#
# COMPACT_ATOMS: atom_id res chain seq x y z
N MET A 1 -19.22 -35.34 50.47
CA MET A 1 -19.46 -34.61 49.21
C MET A 1 -20.03 -35.59 48.20
N SER A 2 -21.27 -35.43 47.73
CA SER A 2 -21.96 -36.47 46.97
C SER A 2 -21.41 -36.56 45.53
N ALA A 3 -21.35 -37.77 44.97
CA ALA A 3 -20.89 -38.02 43.60
C ALA A 3 -21.72 -37.27 42.53
N PHE A 4 -22.93 -36.81 42.90
CA PHE A 4 -23.81 -35.99 42.08
C PHE A 4 -23.26 -34.56 41.90
N SER A 5 -22.62 -34.00 42.94
CA SER A 5 -22.01 -32.67 42.92
C SER A 5 -20.71 -32.63 42.12
N LEU A 6 -19.97 -33.75 42.05
CA LEU A 6 -18.71 -33.86 41.30
C LEU A 6 -18.93 -33.99 39.77
N ARG A 7 -20.03 -34.63 39.35
CA ARG A 7 -20.40 -34.74 37.93
C ARG A 7 -20.96 -33.45 37.36
N PHE A 8 -21.68 -32.65 38.16
CA PHE A 8 -22.14 -31.33 37.77
C PHE A 8 -20.99 -30.33 37.56
N LEU A 9 -19.94 -30.42 38.38
CA LEU A 9 -18.76 -29.56 38.26
C LEU A 9 -17.91 -29.91 37.02
N ALA A 10 -17.80 -31.20 36.68
CA ALA A 10 -17.09 -31.67 35.49
C ALA A 10 -17.79 -31.26 34.18
N ALA A 11 -19.13 -31.24 34.16
CA ALA A 11 -19.91 -30.80 32.99
C ALA A 11 -19.83 -29.29 32.73
N LEU A 12 -19.66 -28.48 33.79
CA LEU A 12 -19.56 -27.02 33.67
C LEU A 12 -18.19 -26.56 33.11
N CYS A 13 -17.12 -27.33 33.35
CA CYS A 13 -15.77 -27.05 32.83
C CYS A 13 -15.61 -27.26 31.32
N LEU A 14 -16.48 -28.04 30.67
CA LEU A 14 -16.34 -28.36 29.24
C LEU A 14 -16.81 -27.23 28.31
N CYS A 15 -17.52 -26.22 28.83
CA CYS A 15 -18.10 -25.14 28.02
C CYS A 15 -17.27 -23.84 28.03
N SER A 16 -16.14 -23.77 28.75
CA SER A 16 -15.53 -22.49 29.11
C SER A 16 -14.39 -21.99 28.21
N SER A 17 -14.13 -22.53 27.02
CA SER A 17 -12.94 -22.08 26.26
C SER A 17 -13.02 -22.26 24.74
N VAL A 18 -13.99 -21.64 24.08
CA VAL A 18 -13.80 -21.28 22.66
C VAL A 18 -13.92 -19.77 22.55
N SER A 19 -12.82 -19.08 22.87
CA SER A 19 -12.63 -17.70 22.42
C SER A 19 -12.34 -17.77 20.91
N LEU A 20 -13.33 -17.45 20.08
CA LEU A 20 -13.06 -17.12 18.68
C LEU A 20 -12.23 -15.83 18.69
N ALA A 21 -10.91 -15.95 18.62
CA ALA A 21 -10.02 -14.82 18.42
C ALA A 21 -10.30 -14.23 17.04
N TRP A 22 -11.07 -13.14 17.00
CA TRP A 22 -11.26 -12.38 15.78
C TRP A 22 -9.96 -11.61 15.50
N ALA A 23 -9.05 -12.22 14.74
CA ALA A 23 -7.98 -11.48 14.11
C ALA A 23 -8.60 -10.62 13.01
N GLY A 24 -8.84 -9.34 13.32
CA GLY A 24 -9.34 -8.37 12.34
C GLY A 24 -8.47 -8.33 11.08
N PRO A 25 -8.96 -7.73 9.98
CA PRO A 25 -8.19 -7.66 8.73
C PRO A 25 -6.81 -7.06 9.00
N LYS A 26 -5.77 -7.80 8.63
CA LYS A 26 -4.38 -7.33 8.71
C LYS A 26 -3.98 -6.77 7.36
N LEU A 27 -3.58 -5.51 7.35
CA LEU A 27 -2.89 -4.94 6.21
C LEU A 27 -1.51 -5.61 6.10
N THR A 28 -1.25 -6.19 4.95
CA THR A 28 0.08 -6.68 4.57
C THR A 28 0.55 -5.86 3.39
N GLN A 29 1.84 -5.55 3.34
CA GLN A 29 2.41 -4.85 2.19
C GLN A 29 2.30 -5.76 0.97
N ALA A 30 1.52 -5.32 -0.03
CA ALA A 30 1.36 -6.07 -1.28
C ALA A 30 2.63 -5.96 -2.15
N TRP A 31 3.13 -4.74 -2.31
CA TRP A 31 4.37 -4.43 -3.04
C TRP A 31 4.89 -3.05 -2.63
N GLN A 32 6.14 -2.78 -2.99
CA GLN A 32 6.82 -1.50 -2.82
C GLN A 32 7.78 -1.31 -3.98
N VAL A 33 7.91 -0.08 -4.45
CA VAL A 33 8.88 0.31 -5.48
C VAL A 33 9.90 1.25 -4.86
N GLU A 34 11.17 1.00 -5.12
CA GLU A 34 12.29 1.81 -4.65
C GLU A 34 13.05 2.43 -5.83
N GLY A 35 13.96 3.37 -5.56
CA GLY A 35 14.82 3.97 -6.60
C GLY A 35 14.14 5.02 -7.50
N LEU A 36 12.91 5.39 -7.20
CA LEU A 36 12.24 6.55 -7.77
C LEU A 36 12.69 7.83 -7.05
N ALA A 37 12.63 8.96 -7.75
CA ALA A 37 12.69 10.27 -7.11
C ALA A 37 11.43 10.50 -6.24
N THR A 38 11.30 11.65 -5.58
CA THR A 38 10.22 11.89 -4.62
C THR A 38 8.84 11.77 -5.29
N PRO A 39 8.01 10.77 -4.94
CA PRO A 39 6.69 10.60 -5.54
C PRO A 39 5.70 11.60 -4.93
N GLU A 40 4.85 12.22 -5.76
CA GLU A 40 3.81 13.15 -5.28
C GLU A 40 2.39 12.64 -5.46
N SER A 41 2.06 12.15 -6.66
CA SER A 41 0.72 11.71 -7.01
C SER A 41 0.76 10.42 -7.83
N VAL A 42 -0.36 9.70 -7.83
CA VAL A 42 -0.50 8.43 -8.53
C VAL A 42 -1.79 8.40 -9.35
N LEU A 43 -1.69 7.92 -10.58
CA LEU A 43 -2.83 7.63 -11.45
C LEU A 43 -2.78 6.17 -11.86
N VAL A 44 -3.82 5.42 -11.50
CA VAL A 44 -4.04 4.07 -12.03
C VAL A 44 -4.87 4.19 -13.29
N HIS A 45 -4.36 3.68 -14.40
CA HIS A 45 -5.05 3.70 -15.68
C HIS A 45 -5.17 2.29 -16.25
N SER A 46 -6.40 1.88 -16.53
CA SER A 46 -6.70 0.58 -17.15
C SER A 46 -7.25 0.79 -18.55
N LEU A 47 -6.61 0.16 -19.54
CA LEU A 47 -7.07 0.10 -20.92
C LEU A 47 -7.09 -1.36 -21.36
N GLN A 48 -8.28 -1.88 -21.63
CA GLN A 48 -8.50 -3.31 -21.91
C GLN A 48 -7.93 -4.19 -20.78
N GLU A 49 -7.03 -5.12 -21.11
CA GLU A 49 -6.39 -6.04 -20.17
C GLU A 49 -5.09 -5.48 -19.54
N LYS A 50 -4.71 -4.24 -19.87
CA LYS A 50 -3.49 -3.60 -19.35
C LYS A 50 -3.85 -2.57 -18.29
N THR A 51 -3.24 -2.71 -17.12
CA THR A 51 -3.32 -1.69 -16.04
C THR A 51 -1.91 -1.21 -15.72
N ASP A 52 -1.70 0.09 -15.93
CA ASP A 52 -0.46 0.78 -15.58
C ASP A 52 -0.73 1.80 -14.45
N VAL A 53 0.31 2.04 -13.66
CA VAL A 53 0.32 2.99 -12.56
C VAL A 53 1.33 4.09 -12.91
N PHE A 54 0.85 5.30 -13.13
CA PHE A 54 1.67 6.46 -13.42
C PHE A 54 1.94 7.22 -12.12
N VAL A 55 3.20 7.50 -11.83
CA VAL A 55 3.64 8.18 -10.60
C VAL A 55 4.33 9.47 -10.99
N SER A 56 3.83 10.61 -10.53
CA SER A 56 4.52 11.90 -10.72
C SER A 56 5.69 12.01 -9.75
N LEU A 57 6.82 12.47 -10.26
CA LEU A 57 8.08 12.55 -9.53
C LEU A 57 8.60 13.98 -9.48
N ILE A 58 8.96 14.45 -8.29
CA ILE A 58 9.86 15.59 -8.11
C ILE A 58 11.28 15.06 -7.98
N ASP A 59 12.15 15.55 -8.86
CA ASP A 59 13.60 15.42 -8.77
C ASP A 59 14.19 16.83 -8.79
N GLY A 60 15.30 17.05 -8.09
CA GLY A 60 15.91 18.36 -7.92
C GLY A 60 15.31 19.21 -6.79
N ASP A 61 15.32 20.53 -6.98
CA ASP A 61 14.82 21.50 -5.99
C ASP A 61 13.31 21.70 -6.17
N PRO A 62 12.47 21.35 -5.17
CA PRO A 62 11.01 21.43 -5.27
C PRO A 62 10.47 22.86 -5.50
N GLY A 63 11.29 23.90 -5.32
CA GLY A 63 10.91 25.28 -5.62
C GLY A 63 11.44 25.83 -6.95
N ALA A 64 12.27 25.07 -7.68
CA ALA A 64 12.96 25.54 -8.87
C ALA A 64 12.30 25.07 -10.17
N ILE A 65 12.35 25.91 -11.20
CA ILE A 65 12.01 25.53 -12.58
C ILE A 65 13.27 24.91 -13.21
N ASP A 66 13.57 23.65 -12.85
CA ASP A 66 14.82 22.98 -13.25
C ASP A 66 14.64 21.86 -14.30
N ASN A 67 13.39 21.57 -14.68
CA ASN A 67 13.01 20.52 -15.63
C ASN A 67 13.48 19.11 -15.24
N LYS A 68 13.71 18.83 -13.96
CA LYS A 68 14.15 17.50 -13.52
C LYS A 68 13.01 16.56 -13.15
N GLY A 69 11.81 17.08 -12.94
CA GLY A 69 10.62 16.27 -12.68
C GLY A 69 10.25 15.35 -13.84
N GLY A 70 9.43 14.35 -13.52
CA GLY A 70 9.03 13.34 -14.48
C GLY A 70 7.83 12.49 -14.06
N ILE A 71 7.53 11.48 -14.86
CA ILE A 71 6.52 10.47 -14.56
C ILE A 71 7.14 9.09 -14.77
N ALA A 72 7.06 8.25 -13.74
CA ALA A 72 7.37 6.83 -13.86
C ALA A 72 6.11 6.03 -14.20
N MET A 73 6.29 4.95 -14.96
CA MET A 73 5.27 3.97 -15.28
C MET A 73 5.59 2.66 -14.56
N ILE A 74 4.69 2.22 -13.71
CA ILE A 74 4.79 1.05 -12.84
C ILE A 74 3.67 0.08 -13.22
N GLY A 75 3.93 -1.22 -13.16
CA GLY A 75 2.91 -2.24 -13.38
C GLY A 75 2.13 -2.54 -12.11
N LEU A 76 1.00 -3.23 -12.25
CA LEU A 76 0.06 -3.46 -11.15
C LEU A 76 0.65 -4.30 -10.00
N LYS A 77 1.76 -5.01 -10.22
CA LYS A 77 2.44 -5.83 -9.22
C LYS A 77 3.68 -5.14 -8.62
N GLY A 78 3.86 -3.84 -8.87
CA GLY A 78 4.98 -3.05 -8.37
C GLY A 78 6.26 -3.19 -9.21
N GLU A 79 6.19 -3.76 -10.40
CA GLU A 79 7.31 -3.77 -11.34
C GLU A 79 7.53 -2.38 -11.96
N THR A 80 8.76 -1.88 -11.96
CA THR A 80 9.08 -0.66 -12.70
C THR A 80 9.12 -0.98 -14.20
N LEU A 81 8.11 -0.51 -14.95
CA LEU A 81 8.05 -0.69 -16.40
C LEU A 81 8.94 0.31 -17.11
N ASN A 82 8.89 1.58 -16.68
CA ASN A 82 9.80 2.63 -17.11
C ASN A 82 9.89 3.73 -16.06
N LYS A 83 11.08 3.95 -15.50
CA LYS A 83 11.35 5.01 -14.51
C LYS A 83 11.24 6.42 -15.11
N ASP A 84 11.64 6.58 -16.36
CA ASP A 84 11.79 7.87 -17.05
C ASP A 84 10.81 7.96 -18.23
N TRP A 85 9.54 7.57 -18.01
CA TRP A 85 8.53 7.52 -19.08
C TRP A 85 8.23 8.91 -19.64
N VAL A 86 8.14 9.92 -18.79
CA VAL A 86 8.18 11.33 -19.16
C VAL A 86 9.21 12.04 -18.29
N THR A 87 10.02 12.90 -18.89
CA THR A 87 11.06 13.69 -18.22
C THR A 87 10.96 15.15 -18.64
N GLY A 88 11.71 16.04 -17.99
CA GLY A 88 11.73 17.45 -18.39
C GLY A 88 10.60 18.27 -17.77
N LEU A 89 9.89 17.72 -16.78
CA LEU A 89 8.80 18.44 -16.14
C LEU A 89 9.35 19.40 -15.09
N SER A 90 8.80 20.61 -15.06
CA SER A 90 9.07 21.58 -13.99
C SER A 90 7.83 21.72 -13.11
N VAL A 91 8.06 21.95 -11.82
CA VAL A 91 7.03 22.47 -10.93
C VAL A 91 6.61 23.87 -11.39
N GLN A 92 5.33 24.20 -11.22
CA GLN A 92 4.82 25.51 -11.57
C GLN A 92 5.38 26.52 -10.56
N GLY A 93 6.45 27.24 -10.92
CA GLY A 93 6.98 28.32 -10.11
C GLY A 93 5.93 29.42 -10.00
N TYR A 94 5.54 29.79 -8.78
CA TYR A 94 4.87 31.06 -8.54
C TYR A 94 5.89 32.16 -8.86
N GLY A 95 5.86 32.67 -10.10
CA GLY A 95 6.68 33.79 -10.53
C GLY A 95 6.40 35.00 -9.66
N GLY A 96 7.47 35.55 -9.07
CA GLY A 96 7.48 36.92 -8.54
C GLY A 96 7.64 37.94 -9.65
#